data_AF-A0A2L0R0V8-F1
#
_entry.id   AF-A0A2L0R0V8-F1
#
_cell.length_a   1.000
_cell.length_b   1.000
_cell.length_c   1.000
_cell.angle_alpha   90.00
_cell.angle_beta   90.00
_cell.angle_gamma   90.00
#
_symmetry.space_group_name_H-M   'P 1'
#
loop_
_entity.id
_entity.type
_entity.pdbx_description
1 polymer ?
#
loop_
_entity_poly.entity_id
_entity_poly.type
_entity_poly.pdbx_seq_one_letter_code
_entity_poly.pdbx_strand_id
1 'polypeptide(L)'
;MSNEIPPAEPPARRKGYYKRQVELEAARQGLTPEEYGVYKGSTGSVIKPINSAGGLLFLAILISVFSAVVVGAAIILLTGEGVTNWVQFIIGCAVVVFLVPTSWAYYFKERKATRLRKAAGKTLEPPTRRSSRPDW
;
A
#
# COMPACT_ATOMS: atom_id res chain seq x y z
N MET A 1 17.14 -47.71 3.59
CA MET A 1 15.95 -47.13 2.92
C MET A 1 15.55 -45.90 3.72
N SER A 2 16.02 -44.73 3.30
CA SER A 2 15.71 -43.44 3.92
C SER A 2 14.32 -42.97 3.45
N ASN A 3 13.38 -42.85 4.39
CA ASN A 3 12.08 -42.22 4.16
C ASN A 3 12.28 -40.71 4.14
N GLU A 4 12.56 -40.14 2.96
CA GLU A 4 12.49 -38.69 2.77
C GLU A 4 11.03 -38.28 2.61
N ILE A 5 10.51 -37.56 3.60
CA ILE A 5 9.21 -36.90 3.52
C ILE A 5 9.38 -35.75 2.53
N PRO A 6 8.61 -35.68 1.43
CA PRO A 6 8.75 -34.59 0.48
C PRO A 6 8.44 -33.26 1.17
N PRO A 7 9.18 -32.17 0.87
CA PRO A 7 8.93 -30.87 1.47
C PRO A 7 7.52 -30.42 1.11
N ALA A 8 6.73 -30.07 2.13
CA ALA A 8 5.37 -29.58 1.97
C ALA A 8 5.36 -28.38 1.02
N GLU A 9 4.59 -28.48 -0.06
CA GLU A 9 4.41 -27.37 -1.01
C GLU A 9 3.87 -26.14 -0.26
N PRO A 10 4.47 -24.94 -0.45
CA PRO A 10 3.94 -23.74 0.17
C PRO A 10 2.52 -23.51 -0.33
N PRO A 11 1.54 -23.22 0.56
CA PRO A 11 0.15 -23.12 0.18
C PRO A 11 0.00 -22.06 -0.91
N ALA A 12 -0.48 -22.48 -2.08
CA ALA A 12 -0.75 -21.60 -3.21
C ALA A 12 -1.56 -20.39 -2.72
N ARG A 13 -1.00 -19.18 -2.85
CA ARG A 13 -1.65 -17.92 -2.47
C ARG A 13 -3.03 -17.85 -3.13
N ARG A 14 -4.09 -18.19 -2.38
CA ARG A 14 -5.46 -18.18 -2.88
C ARG A 14 -5.81 -16.75 -3.32
N LYS A 15 -5.95 -16.54 -4.63
CA LYS A 15 -6.47 -15.29 -5.21
C LYS A 15 -7.76 -14.92 -4.47
N GLY A 16 -7.81 -13.72 -3.89
CA GLY A 16 -8.98 -13.22 -3.15
C GLY A 16 -8.87 -13.26 -1.61
N TYR A 17 -7.85 -13.89 -1.04
CA TYR A 17 -7.63 -13.89 0.42
C TYR A 17 -7.60 -12.47 1.02
N TYR A 18 -6.87 -11.56 0.38
CA TYR A 18 -6.78 -10.16 0.81
C TYR A 18 -8.11 -9.40 0.71
N LYS A 19 -8.90 -9.63 -0.35
CA LYS A 19 -10.20 -8.99 -0.52
C LYS A 19 -11.16 -9.40 0.61
N ARG A 20 -11.18 -10.70 0.92
CA ARG A 20 -11.99 -11.25 2.01
C ARG A 20 -11.56 -10.74 3.37
N GLN A 21 -10.26 -10.56 3.62
CA GLN A 21 -9.78 -9.96 4.87
C GLN A 21 -10.21 -8.49 5.01
N VAL A 22 -10.14 -7.70 3.94
CA VAL A 22 -10.62 -6.31 3.94
C VAL A 22 -12.11 -6.26 4.26
N GLU A 23 -12.91 -7.11 3.63
CA GLU A 23 -14.37 -7.18 3.86
C GLU A 23 -14.70 -7.57 5.30
N LEU A 24 -14.02 -8.58 5.84
CA LEU A 24 -14.21 -9.03 7.22
C LEU A 24 -13.82 -7.97 8.25
N GLU A 25 -12.72 -7.25 8.03
CA GLU A 25 -12.27 -6.21 8.95
C GLU A 25 -13.12 -4.94 8.85
N ALA A 26 -13.57 -4.59 7.64
CA ALA A 26 -14.54 -3.52 7.44
C ALA A 26 -15.86 -3.83 8.17
N ALA A 27 -16.39 -5.05 8.00
CA ALA A 27 -17.62 -5.49 8.66
C ALA A 27 -17.50 -5.45 10.19
N ARG A 28 -16.36 -5.86 10.77
CA ARG A 28 -16.08 -5.75 12.22
C ARG A 28 -16.16 -4.31 12.73
N GLN A 29 -15.87 -3.32 11.89
CA GLN A 29 -15.92 -1.89 12.24
C GLN A 29 -17.23 -1.22 11.81
N GLY A 30 -18.22 -1.97 11.32
CA GLY A 30 -19.47 -1.40 10.80
C GLY A 30 -19.29 -0.56 9.52
N LEU A 31 -18.19 -0.80 8.80
CA LEU A 31 -17.82 -0.10 7.56
C LEU A 31 -18.01 -1.02 6.35
N THR A 32 -18.40 -0.44 5.23
CA THR A 32 -18.30 -1.12 3.93
C THR A 32 -16.83 -1.16 3.47
N PRO A 33 -16.44 -2.06 2.55
CA PRO A 33 -15.06 -2.09 2.02
C PRO A 33 -14.63 -0.76 1.38
N GLU A 34 -15.58 -0.01 0.82
CA GLU A 34 -15.33 1.33 0.25
C GLU A 34 -15.12 2.39 1.32
N GLU A 35 -15.91 2.34 2.40
CA GLU A 35 -15.71 3.19 3.57
C GLU A 35 -14.44 2.79 4.34
N TYR A 36 -13.98 1.55 4.25
CA TYR A 36 -12.73 1.11 4.89
C TYR A 36 -11.50 1.69 4.19
N GLY A 37 -11.56 1.92 2.87
CA GLY A 37 -10.53 2.65 2.13
C GLY A 37 -9.28 1.83 1.84
N VAL A 38 -8.10 2.42 2.06
CA VAL A 38 -6.83 1.72 1.88
C VAL A 38 -6.68 0.67 2.98
N TYR A 39 -6.32 -0.55 2.59
CA TYR A 39 -6.13 -1.65 3.55
C TYR A 39 -5.07 -1.29 4.59
N LYS A 40 -5.39 -1.49 5.88
CA LYS A 40 -4.56 -1.01 7.01
C LYS A 40 -3.67 -2.09 7.62
N GLY A 41 -3.45 -3.19 6.90
CA GLY A 41 -2.53 -4.24 7.30
C GLY A 41 -3.19 -5.38 8.08
N SER A 42 -2.52 -6.54 8.02
CA SER A 42 -3.00 -7.84 8.47
C SER A 42 -3.25 -7.92 9.96
N THR A 43 -4.22 -8.75 10.33
CA THR A 43 -4.28 -9.45 11.62
C THR A 43 -2.88 -9.96 12.00
N GLY A 44 -2.16 -9.24 12.86
CA GLY A 44 -0.79 -9.61 13.30
C GLY A 44 0.27 -8.50 13.24
N SER A 45 0.04 -7.36 12.56
CA SER A 45 0.97 -6.22 12.67
C SER A 45 0.80 -5.51 14.03
N VAL A 46 1.87 -5.45 14.81
CA VAL A 46 1.92 -4.75 16.12
C VAL A 46 1.57 -3.27 15.97
N ILE A 47 1.85 -2.69 14.80
CA ILE A 47 1.53 -1.32 14.45
C ILE A 47 0.61 -1.37 13.23
N LYS A 48 -0.69 -1.08 13.44
CA LYS A 48 -1.62 -0.85 12.33
C LYS A 48 -1.38 0.57 11.82
N PRO A 49 -0.85 0.78 10.60
CA PRO A 49 -0.67 2.12 10.07
C PRO A 49 -2.02 2.82 9.95
N ILE A 50 -2.17 3.94 10.68
CA ILE A 50 -3.28 4.86 10.45
C ILE A 50 -2.95 5.62 9.17
N ASN A 51 -3.24 5.01 8.03
CA ASN A 51 -3.18 5.71 6.75
C ASN A 51 -4.24 6.80 6.75
N SER A 52 -3.82 8.04 6.98
CA SER A 52 -4.66 9.22 6.83
C SER A 52 -4.56 9.72 5.39
N ALA A 53 -5.65 10.30 4.87
CA ALA A 53 -5.62 10.91 3.55
C ALA A 53 -4.55 12.03 3.46
N GLY A 54 -4.28 12.73 4.56
CA GLY A 54 -3.22 13.76 4.62
C GLY A 54 -1.82 13.17 4.56
N GLY A 55 -1.55 12.09 5.29
CA GLY A 55 -0.24 11.40 5.25
C GLY A 55 0.05 10.79 3.88
N LEU A 56 -0.96 10.20 3.24
CA LEU A 56 -0.84 9.69 1.87
C LEU A 56 -0.66 10.81 0.84
N LEU A 57 -1.29 11.97 1.03
CA LEU A 57 -1.06 13.13 0.17
C LEU A 57 0.38 13.63 0.28
N PHE A 58 0.86 13.81 1.51
CA PHE A 58 2.24 14.22 1.76
C PHE A 58 3.22 13.24 1.12
N LEU A 59 2.99 11.93 1.30
CA LEU A 59 3.83 10.89 0.71
C LEU A 59 3.77 10.91 -0.83
N ALA A 60 2.59 11.07 -1.44
CA ALA A 60 2.44 11.16 -2.89
C ALA A 60 3.18 12.38 -3.46
N ILE A 61 3.10 13.53 -2.79
CA ILE A 61 3.85 14.73 -3.17
C ILE A 61 5.36 14.48 -3.03
N LEU A 62 5.80 13.93 -1.90
CA LEU A 62 7.22 13.66 -1.65
C LEU A 62 7.82 12.72 -2.71
N ILE A 63 7.10 11.62 -3.04
CA ILE A 63 7.49 10.68 -4.10
C ILE A 63 7.52 11.39 -5.45
N SER A 64 6.56 12.26 -5.74
CA SER A 64 6.51 13.01 -7.00
C SER A 64 7.68 13.99 -7.14
N VAL A 65 8.02 14.73 -6.08
CA VAL A 65 9.17 15.66 -6.06
C VAL A 65 10.48 14.89 -6.24
N PHE A 66 10.68 13.82 -5.48
CA PHE A 66 11.87 12.99 -5.62
C PHE A 66 12.00 12.40 -7.03
N SER A 67 10.88 11.92 -7.58
CA SER A 67 10.83 11.40 -8.95
C SER A 67 11.17 12.47 -10.00
N ALA A 68 10.69 13.70 -9.81
CA ALA A 68 11.01 14.81 -10.71
C ALA A 68 12.51 15.13 -10.72
N VAL A 69 13.18 15.09 -9.56
CA VAL A 69 14.64 15.25 -9.45
C VAL A 69 15.36 14.14 -10.20
N VAL A 70 14.96 12.88 -10.00
CA VAL A 70 15.55 11.72 -10.69
C VAL A 70 15.38 11.83 -12.21
N VAL A 71 14.19 12.18 -12.69
CA VAL A 71 13.91 12.36 -14.12
C VAL A 71 14.70 13.55 -14.69
N GLY A 72 14.80 14.66 -13.96
CA GLY A 72 15.60 15.82 -14.36
C GLY A 72 17.08 15.48 -14.53
N ALA A 73 17.66 14.78 -13.55
CA ALA A 73 19.03 14.29 -13.63
C ALA A 73 19.23 13.31 -14.79
N ALA A 74 18.29 12.40 -15.00
CA ALA A 74 18.28 11.46 -16.12
C ALA A 74 18.29 12.17 -17.49
N ILE A 75 17.49 13.22 -17.67
CA ILE A 75 17.46 14.01 -18.91
C ILE A 75 18.81 14.70 -19.14
N ILE A 76 19.38 15.34 -18.10
CA ILE A 76 20.68 16.01 -18.21
C ILE A 76 21.76 15.02 -18.66
N LEU A 77 21.82 13.83 -18.03
CA LEU A 77 22.78 12.79 -18.39
C LEU A 77 22.60 12.29 -19.84
N LEU A 78 21.35 12.11 -20.28
CA LEU A 78 21.05 11.74 -21.67
C LEU A 78 21.52 12.79 -22.68
N THR A 79 21.39 14.08 -22.35
CA THR A 79 21.72 15.18 -23.25
C THR A 79 23.18 15.62 -23.21
N GLY A 80 23.90 15.32 -22.13
CA GLY A 80 25.28 15.78 -21.88
C GLY A 80 26.34 14.71 -22.17
N GLU A 81 26.48 13.74 -21.28
CA GLU A 81 27.56 12.75 -21.31
C GLU A 81 27.16 11.42 -21.98
N GLY A 82 25.86 11.23 -22.23
CA GLY A 82 25.30 9.97 -22.70
C GLY A 82 25.14 8.96 -21.57
N VAL A 83 24.18 8.04 -21.73
CA VAL A 83 23.92 6.99 -20.73
C VAL A 83 24.85 5.81 -20.97
N THR A 84 25.75 5.53 -20.02
CA THR A 84 26.70 4.41 -20.06
C THR A 84 26.07 3.08 -19.66
N ASN A 85 24.98 3.10 -18.88
CA ASN A 85 24.24 1.92 -18.46
C ASN A 85 22.74 2.07 -18.69
N TRP A 86 22.30 1.68 -19.89
CA TRP A 86 20.90 1.76 -20.32
C TRP A 86 19.95 0.91 -19.48
N VAL A 87 20.41 -0.21 -18.92
CA VAL A 87 19.57 -1.09 -18.10
C VAL A 87 19.17 -0.40 -16.80
N GLN A 88 20.13 0.19 -16.09
CA GLN A 88 19.85 0.93 -14.85
C GLN A 88 18.95 2.14 -15.13
N PHE A 89 19.17 2.83 -16.25
CA PHE A 89 18.34 3.95 -16.67
C PHE A 89 16.87 3.54 -16.87
N ILE A 90 16.62 2.49 -17.66
CA ILE A 90 15.26 2.00 -17.93
C ILE A 90 14.58 1.54 -16.64
N ILE A 91 15.30 0.83 -15.76
CA ILE A 91 14.76 0.42 -14.45
C ILE A 91 14.38 1.65 -13.62
N GLY A 92 15.24 2.67 -13.56
CA GLY A 92 14.96 3.92 -12.85
C GLY A 92 13.70 4.62 -13.37
N CYS A 93 13.56 4.75 -14.69
CA CYS A 93 12.37 5.31 -15.32
C CYS A 93 11.12 4.47 -15.02
N ALA A 94 11.20 3.15 -15.12
CA ALA A 94 10.08 2.25 -14.84
C ALA A 94 9.61 2.37 -13.38
N VAL A 95 10.55 2.48 -12.43
CA VAL A 95 10.25 2.70 -11.01
C VAL A 95 9.50 4.01 -10.80
N VAL A 96 9.94 5.10 -11.42
CA VAL A 96 9.24 6.41 -11.33
C VAL A 96 7.83 6.33 -11.92
N VAL A 97 7.71 5.79 -13.14
CA VAL A 97 6.42 5.64 -13.84
C VAL A 97 5.44 4.77 -13.06
N PHE A 98 5.93 3.81 -12.26
CA PHE A 98 5.07 2.98 -11.42
C PHE A 98 4.75 3.62 -10.07
N LEU A 99 5.76 4.16 -9.38
CA LEU A 99 5.61 4.66 -8.00
C LEU A 99 4.73 5.89 -7.92
N VAL A 100 4.89 6.85 -8.84
CA VAL A 100 4.13 8.10 -8.80
C VAL A 100 2.63 7.82 -8.94
N PRO A 101 2.12 7.16 -10.01
CA PRO A 101 0.69 6.88 -10.14
C PRO A 101 0.15 6.01 -9.01
N THR A 102 0.94 5.03 -8.54
CA THR A 102 0.53 4.16 -7.43
C THR A 102 0.32 4.97 -6.15
N SER A 103 1.24 5.87 -5.80
CA SER A 103 1.13 6.72 -4.62
C SER A 103 -0.13 7.62 -4.66
N TRP A 104 -0.44 8.20 -5.81
CA TRP A 104 -1.66 8.98 -6.02
C TRP A 104 -2.92 8.13 -5.95
N ALA A 105 -2.92 6.92 -6.53
CA ALA A 105 -4.05 6.00 -6.45
C ALA A 105 -4.40 5.65 -4.99
N TYR A 106 -3.38 5.41 -4.14
CA TYR A 106 -3.58 5.21 -2.71
C TYR A 106 -4.18 6.45 -2.03
N TYR A 107 -3.67 7.65 -2.34
CA TYR A 107 -4.24 8.90 -1.84
C TYR A 107 -5.72 9.06 -2.22
N PHE A 108 -6.07 8.92 -3.49
CA PHE A 108 -7.45 9.09 -3.96
C PHE A 108 -8.40 8.07 -3.33
N LYS A 109 -7.96 6.82 -3.17
CA LYS A 109 -8.73 5.78 -2.50
C LYS A 109 -9.04 6.15 -1.04
N GLU A 110 -8.04 6.64 -0.30
CA GLU A 110 -8.26 7.05 1.09
C GLU A 110 -9.07 8.35 1.20
N ARG A 111 -8.92 9.26 0.24
CA ARG A 111 -9.71 10.49 0.15
C ARG A 111 -11.19 10.19 -0.08
N LYS A 112 -11.51 9.25 -0.98
CA LYS A 112 -12.89 8.78 -1.22
C LYS A 112 -13.45 8.16 0.06
N ALA A 113 -12.71 7.24 0.69
CA ALA A 113 -13.15 6.58 1.92
C ALA A 113 -13.41 7.56 3.06
N THR A 114 -12.53 8.55 3.25
CA THR A 114 -12.70 9.62 4.25
C THR A 114 -13.95 10.45 3.98
N ARG A 115 -14.27 10.74 2.71
CA ARG A 115 -15.52 11.45 2.34
C ARG A 115 -16.75 10.61 2.68
N LEU A 116 -16.75 9.32 2.34
CA LEU A 116 -17.86 8.41 2.62
C LEU A 116 -18.10 8.26 4.13
N ARG A 117 -17.04 8.09 4.92
CA ARG A 117 -17.10 8.05 6.39
C ARG A 117 -17.75 9.31 6.96
N LYS A 118 -17.31 10.49 6.52
CA LYS A 118 -17.89 11.78 6.94
C LYS A 118 -19.36 11.89 6.57
N ALA A 119 -19.75 11.46 5.36
CA ALA A 119 -21.15 11.49 4.91
C ALA A 119 -22.03 10.53 5.73
N ALA A 120 -21.49 9.39 6.14
CA ALA A 120 -22.18 8.41 6.97
C ALA A 120 -22.15 8.74 8.48
N GLY A 121 -21.47 9.82 8.90
CA GLY A 121 -21.24 10.13 10.32
C GLY A 121 -20.37 9.11 11.05
N LYS A 122 -19.66 8.25 10.30
CA LYS A 122 -18.83 7.17 10.84
C LYS A 122 -17.38 7.65 10.98
N THR A 123 -16.71 7.23 12.04
CA THR A 123 -15.27 7.40 12.21
C THR A 123 -14.59 6.04 12.21
N LEU A 124 -13.33 6.01 11.82
CA LEU A 124 -12.51 4.83 12.05
C LEU A 124 -12.10 4.84 13.51
N GLU A 125 -12.55 3.86 14.27
CA GLU A 125 -11.93 3.63 15.57
C GLU A 125 -10.49 3.19 15.34
N PRO A 126 -9.50 3.91 15.92
CA PRO A 126 -8.17 3.38 15.97
C PRO A 126 -8.22 2.07 16.78
N PRO A 127 -7.47 1.03 16.40
CA PRO A 127 -7.32 -0.15 17.22
C PRO A 127 -6.73 0.31 18.55
N THR A 128 -7.57 0.47 19.57
CA THR A 128 -7.08 0.73 20.92
C THR A 128 -6.30 -0.50 21.34
N ARG A 129 -5.17 -0.27 22.01
CA ARG A 129 -4.27 -1.29 22.60
C ARG A 129 -5.00 -2.32 23.47
N ARG A 130 -6.28 -2.09 23.79
CA ARG A 130 -7.15 -2.94 24.61
C ARG A 130 -7.81 -4.10 23.85
N SER A 131 -7.86 -4.06 22.52
CA SER A 131 -8.49 -5.10 21.69
C SER A 131 -7.56 -6.27 21.33
N SER A 132 -6.33 -6.28 21.84
CA SER A 132 -5.34 -7.33 21.61
C SER A 132 -5.35 -8.43 22.69
N ARG A 133 -6.39 -8.52 23.53
CA ARG A 133 -6.54 -9.71 24.38
C ARG A 133 -7.00 -10.88 23.50
N PRO A 134 -6.27 -11.99 23.47
CA PRO A 134 -6.81 -13.24 22.96
C PRO A 134 -7.91 -13.65 23.94
N ASP A 135 -9.15 -13.73 23.45
CA ASP A 135 -10.18 -14.54 24.10
C ASP A 135 -9.94 -15.99 23.69
N TRP A 136 -8.89 -16.59 24.27
CA TRP A 136 -8.68 -18.03 24.43
C TRP A 136 -7.55 -18.26 25.45
#